data_AF-A0A2V8AV12-F1
#
_entry.id   AF-A0A2V8AV12-F1
#
_cell.length_a   1.000
_cell.length_b   1.000
_cell.length_c   1.000
_cell.angle_alpha   90.00
_cell.angle_beta   90.00
_cell.angle_gamma   90.00
#
_symmetry.space_group_name_H-M   'P 1'
#
loop_
_entity.id
_entity.type
_entity.pdbx_description
1 polymer ?
#
loop_
_entity_poly.entity_id
_entity_poly.type
_entity_poly.pdbx_seq_one_letter_code
_entity_poly.pdbx_strand_id
1 'polypeptide(L)'
;MHIKAENGLFVCAEQGGGLNGFERRDALIANRVEAREWETFTEEEHGDGTVSLQCANGMYVCAENGGGGPVSTNRSAAGPWERFRRFMSTDGRVQYLCFDGVHFLRVRTDLAQPVVDATGVAQGFTFRRLNTLASLIERARIRGSMFTARFPMSLGPRPGQPSNILAMVAMPFLPQSEQDAAFGAYLDRGYTHAVSGPIVDPGGNHGIYPPSDFTQADAFNRYLDVLERGSTRGLQWIHFVKPDNWTLDEVQRELEPLYRQPRAQELLGLVIPAGWEPGRFRLTNADWGAFFRWGRDVFPNSAIGIHMDPDQDAPAGGDDDKRGINNAQAWANVTGDLHFWLVQNAGYTQGPSPIATPEFVRNFTDQFNVRVRGSLKDRFVNGYAGWPTSSAWGPGQPIKVIAGEYAAFADFWRDWPESEARRLGDLAIAAGADGYLDGGTVAVP
;
A
#
# COMPACT_ATOMS: atom_id res chain seq x y z
N MET A 1 9.29 -1.61 -11.97
CA MET A 1 7.89 -1.64 -12.46
C MET A 1 7.82 -2.40 -13.78
N HIS A 2 6.62 -2.85 -14.16
CA HIS A 2 6.31 -3.35 -15.50
C HIS A 2 5.38 -2.38 -16.21
N ILE A 3 5.45 -2.35 -17.54
CA ILE A 3 4.60 -1.51 -18.38
C ILE A 3 3.84 -2.41 -19.33
N LYS A 4 2.52 -2.28 -19.36
CA LYS A 4 1.64 -3.03 -20.26
C LYS A 4 0.99 -2.08 -21.26
N ALA A 5 1.10 -2.32 -22.55
CA ALA A 5 0.49 -1.50 -23.57
C ALA A 5 -1.03 -1.78 -23.71
N GLU A 6 -1.74 -0.90 -24.42
CA GLU A 6 -3.19 -1.05 -24.67
C GLU A 6 -3.56 -2.33 -25.44
N ASN A 7 -2.63 -2.89 -26.22
CA ASN A 7 -2.81 -4.18 -26.87
C ASN A 7 -2.81 -5.38 -25.89
N GLY A 8 -2.68 -5.12 -24.58
CA GLY A 8 -2.70 -6.15 -23.55
C GLY A 8 -1.38 -6.92 -23.41
N LEU A 9 -0.28 -6.43 -23.98
CA LEU A 9 1.05 -7.05 -23.92
C LEU A 9 2.03 -6.17 -23.15
N PHE A 10 3.01 -6.79 -22.50
CA PHE A 10 4.09 -6.10 -21.80
C PHE A 10 5.08 -5.46 -22.79
N VAL A 11 5.53 -4.27 -22.42
CA VAL A 11 6.62 -3.55 -23.09
C VAL A 11 7.94 -4.22 -22.70
N CYS A 12 8.74 -4.55 -23.71
CA CYS A 12 10.05 -5.18 -23.63
C CYS A 12 11.09 -4.23 -24.21
N ALA A 13 12.16 -3.96 -23.45
CA ALA A 13 13.39 -3.42 -24.01
C ALA A 13 14.20 -4.60 -24.58
N GLU A 14 14.26 -4.72 -25.91
CA GLU A 14 14.94 -5.87 -26.53
C GLU A 14 16.41 -5.93 -26.08
N GLN A 15 16.88 -7.15 -25.80
CA GLN A 15 18.21 -7.41 -25.19
C GLN A 15 18.41 -6.80 -23.80
N GLY A 16 17.31 -6.43 -23.11
CA GLY A 16 17.35 -5.73 -21.83
C GLY A 16 17.77 -4.26 -21.94
N GLY A 17 17.89 -3.74 -23.17
CA GLY A 17 18.40 -2.40 -23.50
C GLY A 17 19.63 -2.44 -24.42
N GLY A 18 20.21 -1.28 -24.73
CA GLY A 18 21.45 -1.14 -25.51
C GLY A 18 21.26 -0.94 -27.01
N LEU A 19 20.02 -0.80 -27.49
CA LEU A 19 19.73 -0.68 -28.92
C LEU A 19 19.49 0.77 -29.36
N ASN A 20 19.97 1.10 -30.57
CA ASN A 20 19.71 2.38 -31.24
C ASN A 20 18.43 2.26 -32.09
N GLY A 21 17.43 3.09 -31.79
CA GLY A 21 16.12 3.09 -32.45
C GLY A 21 16.15 3.42 -33.95
N PHE A 22 17.19 4.11 -34.44
CA PHE A 22 17.35 4.36 -35.87
C PHE A 22 17.78 3.11 -36.64
N GLU A 23 18.55 2.23 -36.00
CA GLU A 23 19.06 0.99 -36.59
C GLU A 23 18.08 -0.17 -36.36
N ARG A 24 17.50 -0.22 -35.16
CA ARG A 24 16.61 -1.28 -34.68
C ARG A 24 15.36 -0.66 -34.09
N ARG A 25 14.32 -0.54 -34.92
CA ARG A 25 13.04 0.05 -34.48
C ARG A 25 12.34 -0.75 -33.39
N ASP A 26 12.70 -2.00 -33.18
CA ASP A 26 12.22 -2.86 -32.10
C ASP A 26 13.00 -2.71 -30.78
N ALA A 27 13.84 -1.67 -30.63
CA ALA A 27 14.55 -1.38 -29.38
C ALA A 27 13.63 -1.37 -28.14
N LEU A 28 12.38 -0.91 -28.33
CA LEU A 28 11.30 -1.01 -27.36
C LEU A 28 10.04 -1.53 -28.07
N ILE A 29 9.45 -2.62 -27.58
CA ILE A 29 8.36 -3.33 -28.26
C ILE A 29 7.34 -3.90 -27.28
N ALA A 30 6.05 -3.80 -27.59
CA ALA A 30 4.95 -4.27 -26.75
C ALA A 30 4.36 -5.60 -27.24
N ASN A 31 5.12 -6.70 -27.11
CA ASN A 31 4.74 -8.00 -27.68
C ASN A 31 4.78 -9.18 -26.68
N ARG A 32 5.04 -8.93 -25.39
CA ARG A 32 5.23 -10.01 -24.41
C ARG A 32 3.94 -10.33 -23.65
N VAL A 33 3.61 -11.61 -23.53
CA VAL A 33 2.43 -12.06 -22.77
C VAL A 33 2.68 -12.15 -21.27
N GLU A 34 3.94 -12.23 -20.86
CA GLU A 34 4.41 -12.33 -19.48
C GLU A 34 5.59 -11.39 -19.28
N ALA A 35 5.70 -10.78 -18.10
CA ALA A 35 6.81 -9.90 -17.75
C ALA A 35 7.95 -10.71 -17.10
N ARG A 36 9.17 -10.47 -17.57
CA ARG A 36 10.42 -11.00 -17.03
C ARG A 36 11.45 -9.86 -16.95
N GLU A 37 12.73 -10.19 -17.02
CA GLU A 37 13.83 -9.25 -16.87
C GLU A 37 13.74 -8.09 -17.88
N TRP A 38 13.56 -8.36 -19.17
CA TRP A 38 13.57 -7.33 -20.23
C TRP A 38 12.31 -6.45 -20.26
N GLU A 39 11.26 -6.89 -19.58
CA GLU A 39 10.01 -6.16 -19.37
C GLU A 39 9.99 -5.41 -18.02
N THR A 40 11.12 -5.40 -17.32
CA THR A 40 11.31 -4.69 -16.04
C THR A 40 12.03 -3.37 -16.27
N PHE A 41 11.44 -2.29 -15.74
CA PHE A 41 12.00 -0.94 -15.79
C PHE A 41 12.13 -0.37 -14.39
N THR A 42 13.21 0.34 -14.12
CA THR A 42 13.31 1.24 -12.96
C THR A 42 12.85 2.62 -13.40
N GLU A 43 11.95 3.22 -12.63
CA GLU A 43 11.50 4.59 -12.86
C GLU A 43 12.27 5.48 -11.90
N GLU A 44 13.02 6.42 -12.46
CA GLU A 44 13.79 7.42 -11.71
C GLU A 44 13.03 8.74 -11.77
N GLU A 45 12.59 9.24 -10.61
CA GLU A 45 11.89 10.52 -10.51
C GLU A 45 12.89 11.67 -10.32
N HIS A 46 12.67 12.76 -11.06
CA HIS A 46 13.48 13.98 -11.00
C HIS A 46 12.72 15.08 -10.24
N GLY A 47 13.44 15.93 -9.52
CA GLY A 47 12.84 17.02 -8.72
C GLY A 47 12.09 18.09 -9.52
N ASP A 48 12.08 18.01 -10.84
CA ASP A 48 11.35 18.89 -11.77
C ASP A 48 10.01 18.28 -12.27
N GLY A 49 9.61 17.13 -11.72
CA GLY A 49 8.37 16.43 -12.09
C GLY A 49 8.48 15.61 -13.37
N THR A 50 9.69 15.41 -13.91
CA THR A 50 9.95 14.45 -14.99
C THR A 50 10.40 13.11 -14.43
N VAL A 51 10.30 12.07 -15.26
CA VAL A 51 10.76 10.71 -14.92
C VAL A 51 11.64 10.15 -16.04
N SER A 52 12.57 9.27 -15.68
CA SER A 52 13.33 8.47 -16.64
C SER A 52 13.03 6.99 -16.48
N LEU A 53 13.03 6.26 -17.60
CA LEU A 53 12.82 4.82 -17.64
C LEU A 53 14.14 4.12 -17.90
N GLN A 54 14.66 3.43 -16.90
CA GLN A 54 15.89 2.64 -16.99
C GLN A 54 15.53 1.17 -17.26
N CYS A 55 16.11 0.61 -18.32
CA CYS A 55 16.00 -0.80 -18.70
C CYS A 55 16.81 -1.70 -17.75
N ALA A 56 16.58 -3.01 -17.81
CA ALA A 56 17.22 -3.99 -16.94
C ALA A 56 18.76 -3.96 -16.97
N ASN A 57 19.36 -3.61 -18.11
CA ASN A 57 20.81 -3.48 -18.24
C ASN A 57 21.40 -2.13 -17.75
N GLY A 58 20.57 -1.28 -17.14
CA GLY A 58 20.97 0.03 -16.63
C GLY A 58 20.93 1.17 -17.65
N MET A 59 20.59 0.89 -18.91
CA MET A 59 20.50 1.91 -19.95
C MET A 59 19.12 2.58 -19.96
N TYR A 60 19.05 3.84 -20.37
CA TYR A 60 17.82 4.63 -20.37
C TYR A 60 17.13 4.62 -21.74
N VAL A 61 15.80 4.65 -21.69
CA VAL A 61 14.92 4.93 -22.82
C VAL A 61 15.09 6.38 -23.26
N CYS A 62 15.34 6.60 -24.55
CA CYS A 62 15.58 7.89 -25.17
C CYS A 62 14.59 8.11 -26.32
N ALA A 63 13.81 9.20 -26.26
CA ALA A 63 13.05 9.67 -27.40
C ALA A 63 13.97 10.45 -28.34
N GLU A 64 14.38 9.81 -29.44
CA GLU A 64 15.30 10.44 -30.40
C GLU A 64 14.69 11.72 -30.98
N ASN A 65 15.56 12.73 -31.18
CA ASN A 65 15.20 14.11 -31.52
C ASN A 65 14.39 14.86 -30.45
N GLY A 66 14.34 14.34 -29.22
CA GLY A 66 13.51 14.89 -28.13
C GLY A 66 12.01 14.60 -28.28
N GLY A 67 11.62 13.85 -29.32
CA GLY A 67 10.24 13.60 -29.73
C GLY A 67 10.12 13.60 -31.27
N GLY A 68 9.11 12.90 -31.80
CA GLY A 68 8.86 12.77 -33.24
C GLY A 68 9.75 11.73 -33.96
N GLY A 69 10.56 10.97 -33.21
CA GLY A 69 11.50 9.98 -33.73
C GLY A 69 11.27 8.55 -33.22
N PRO A 70 12.16 7.61 -33.56
CA PRO A 70 12.20 6.30 -32.91
C PRO A 70 12.62 6.42 -31.45
N VAL A 71 12.47 5.32 -30.70
CA VAL A 71 12.98 5.21 -29.33
C VAL A 71 14.26 4.37 -29.34
N SER A 72 15.29 4.87 -28.66
CA SER A 72 16.50 4.12 -28.33
C SER A 72 16.48 3.67 -26.87
N THR A 73 17.23 2.63 -26.52
CA THR A 73 17.38 2.11 -25.16
C THR A 73 18.85 2.05 -24.72
N ASN A 74 19.69 2.92 -25.28
CA ASN A 74 21.16 2.79 -25.24
C ASN A 74 21.89 3.98 -24.58
N ARG A 75 21.23 4.73 -23.69
CA ARG A 75 21.84 5.87 -22.99
C ARG A 75 22.32 5.47 -21.61
N SER A 76 23.54 5.83 -21.24
CA SER A 76 24.12 5.50 -19.92
C SER A 76 23.75 6.49 -18.81
N ALA A 77 23.11 7.61 -19.15
CA ALA A 77 22.67 8.63 -18.19
C ALA A 77 21.40 9.32 -18.69
N ALA A 78 20.58 9.80 -17.74
CA ALA A 78 19.36 10.54 -18.02
C ALA A 78 19.64 12.02 -18.36
N GLY A 79 19.63 12.35 -19.65
CA GLY A 79 19.63 13.72 -20.17
C GLY A 79 18.22 14.20 -20.55
N PRO A 80 18.12 15.32 -21.27
CA PRO A 80 16.83 15.90 -21.64
C PRO A 80 15.91 14.95 -22.42
N TRP A 81 16.45 14.11 -23.31
CA TRP A 81 15.67 13.23 -24.19
C TRP A 81 15.28 11.89 -23.54
N GLU A 82 15.86 11.61 -22.38
CA GLU A 82 15.57 10.45 -21.54
C GLU A 82 14.61 10.80 -20.39
N ARG A 83 14.20 12.07 -20.31
CA ARG A 83 13.28 12.60 -19.31
C ARG A 83 11.92 12.86 -19.94
N PHE A 84 10.90 12.31 -19.31
CA PHE A 84 9.53 12.39 -19.79
C PHE A 84 8.66 13.07 -18.73
N ARG A 85 7.77 13.95 -19.16
CA ARG A 85 6.69 14.39 -18.28
C ARG A 85 5.62 13.31 -18.25
N ARG A 86 5.44 12.69 -17.08
CA ARG A 86 4.48 11.61 -16.88
C ARG A 86 3.09 12.18 -16.62
N PHE A 87 2.10 11.71 -17.37
CA PHE A 87 0.69 11.91 -17.09
C PHE A 87 0.09 10.56 -16.74
N MET A 88 -0.29 10.37 -15.49
CA MET A 88 -1.04 9.20 -15.09
C MET A 88 -2.52 9.55 -15.18
N SER A 89 -3.27 8.81 -16.00
CA SER A 89 -4.62 8.57 -15.52
C SER A 89 -4.48 7.61 -14.41
N THR A 90 -5.43 7.82 -13.58
CA THR A 90 -5.32 7.37 -12.27
C THR A 90 -5.71 5.82 -12.31
N ASP A 91 -6.22 5.22 -13.42
CA ASP A 91 -6.66 3.81 -13.57
C ASP A 91 -5.46 2.89 -13.84
N GLY A 92 -4.30 3.42 -13.46
CA GLY A 92 -2.99 2.91 -13.76
C GLY A 92 -2.54 3.18 -15.19
N ARG A 93 -3.32 3.84 -16.06
CA ARG A 93 -2.81 4.18 -17.40
C ARG A 93 -1.88 5.38 -17.35
N VAL A 94 -0.81 5.34 -18.14
CA VAL A 94 0.25 6.33 -18.11
C VAL A 94 0.60 6.75 -19.53
N GLN A 95 0.95 8.03 -19.67
CA GLN A 95 1.52 8.62 -20.87
C GLN A 95 2.82 9.32 -20.50
N TYR A 96 3.77 9.30 -21.43
CA TYR A 96 5.08 9.91 -21.28
C TYR A 96 5.24 10.95 -22.39
N LEU A 97 5.08 12.22 -22.02
CA LEU A 97 5.34 13.34 -22.92
C LEU A 97 6.85 13.54 -23.04
N CYS A 98 7.34 13.57 -24.28
CA CYS A 98 8.72 13.73 -24.64
C CYS A 98 9.19 15.18 -24.40
N PHE A 99 10.50 15.36 -24.47
CA PHE A 99 11.17 16.63 -24.18
C PHE A 99 10.66 17.82 -25.02
N ASP A 100 10.29 17.58 -26.28
CA ASP A 100 9.80 18.62 -27.19
C ASP A 100 8.44 19.22 -26.78
N GLY A 101 7.75 18.63 -25.80
CA GLY A 101 6.46 19.09 -25.30
C GLY A 101 5.29 18.86 -26.28
N VAL A 102 5.52 18.14 -27.37
CA VAL A 102 4.52 17.84 -28.41
C VAL A 102 4.24 16.35 -28.47
N HIS A 103 5.29 15.53 -28.44
CA HIS A 103 5.15 14.11 -28.72
C HIS A 103 5.05 13.24 -27.47
N PHE A 104 4.33 12.13 -27.58
CA PHE A 104 4.19 11.11 -26.55
C PHE A 104 4.81 9.80 -27.02
N LEU A 105 5.31 9.02 -26.07
CA LEU A 105 5.55 7.60 -26.31
C LEU A 105 4.22 6.90 -26.67
N ARG A 106 4.22 6.12 -27.75
CA ARG A 106 3.04 5.36 -28.20
C ARG A 106 3.42 3.99 -28.71
N VAL A 107 2.46 3.07 -28.67
CA VAL A 107 2.58 1.76 -29.32
C VAL A 107 2.05 1.86 -30.75
N ARG A 108 2.86 1.42 -31.70
CA ARG A 108 2.56 1.36 -33.13
C ARG A 108 2.00 -0.01 -33.50
N THR A 109 0.71 -0.22 -33.21
CA THR A 109 -0.01 -1.44 -33.63
C THR A 109 -0.32 -1.46 -35.13
N ASP A 110 -0.10 -0.35 -35.83
CA ASP A 110 -0.21 -0.21 -37.28
C ASP A 110 1.00 -0.77 -38.05
N LEU A 111 2.07 -1.14 -37.36
CA LEU A 111 3.27 -1.75 -37.94
C LEU A 111 3.21 -3.28 -37.85
N ALA A 112 4.11 -3.96 -38.58
CA ALA A 112 4.23 -5.42 -38.55
C ALA A 112 4.54 -5.99 -37.16
N GLN A 113 5.12 -5.16 -36.28
CA GLN A 113 5.33 -5.46 -34.87
C GLN A 113 4.90 -4.25 -34.03
N PRO A 114 4.37 -4.47 -32.81
CA PRO A 114 3.88 -3.41 -31.92
C PRO A 114 5.01 -2.62 -31.27
N VAL A 115 5.79 -1.92 -32.09
CA VAL A 115 6.93 -1.09 -31.67
C VAL A 115 6.46 0.08 -30.80
N VAL A 116 7.27 0.48 -29.81
CA VAL A 116 7.08 1.73 -29.08
C VAL A 116 7.96 2.81 -29.71
N ASP A 117 7.37 3.91 -30.17
CA ASP A 117 8.09 5.08 -30.70
C ASP A 117 7.64 6.38 -30.01
N ALA A 118 8.32 7.48 -30.33
CA ALA A 118 8.06 8.80 -29.76
C ALA A 118 7.26 9.68 -30.72
N THR A 119 6.33 9.12 -31.52
CA THR A 119 5.60 9.87 -32.55
C THR A 119 4.12 10.11 -32.23
N GLY A 120 3.66 9.88 -31.00
CA GLY A 120 2.27 10.20 -30.59
C GLY A 120 2.07 11.71 -30.49
N VAL A 121 0.98 12.26 -31.00
CA VAL A 121 0.73 13.74 -31.01
C VAL A 121 -0.51 14.18 -30.25
N ALA A 122 -1.22 13.23 -29.65
CA ALA A 122 -2.42 13.49 -28.86
C ALA A 122 -2.23 12.90 -27.47
N GLN A 123 -2.72 13.61 -26.46
CA GLN A 123 -2.92 13.03 -25.14
C GLN A 123 -3.99 11.93 -25.26
N GLY A 124 -3.57 10.70 -25.00
CA GLY A 124 -4.39 9.50 -25.04
C GLY A 124 -3.58 8.35 -24.43
N PHE A 125 -4.23 7.52 -23.61
CA PHE A 125 -3.49 6.48 -22.88
C PHE A 125 -2.89 5.47 -23.84
N THR A 126 -1.68 4.99 -23.54
CA THR A 126 -0.97 4.03 -24.41
C THR A 126 -0.35 2.90 -23.60
N PHE A 127 -0.17 3.13 -22.30
CA PHE A 127 0.45 2.19 -21.37
C PHE A 127 -0.33 2.11 -20.06
N ARG A 128 -0.11 1.03 -19.32
CA ARG A 128 -0.54 0.79 -17.95
C ARG A 128 0.68 0.45 -17.10
N ARG A 129 0.90 1.21 -16.03
CA ARG A 129 1.96 0.97 -15.05
C ARG A 129 1.50 -0.13 -14.09
N LEU A 130 2.34 -1.13 -13.91
CA LEU A 130 2.14 -2.23 -12.96
C LEU A 130 3.31 -2.23 -11.97
N ASN A 131 3.01 -2.24 -10.69
CA ASN A 131 4.04 -2.33 -9.65
C ASN A 131 4.77 -3.68 -9.76
N THR A 132 6.09 -3.69 -9.61
CA THR A 132 6.85 -4.95 -9.48
C THR A 132 6.68 -5.51 -8.08
N LEU A 133 6.89 -6.81 -7.93
CA LEU A 133 7.02 -7.48 -6.64
C LEU A 133 7.96 -6.73 -5.69
N ALA A 134 9.14 -6.32 -6.17
CA ALA A 134 10.12 -5.56 -5.38
C ALA A 134 9.57 -4.21 -4.87
N SER A 135 8.83 -3.46 -5.70
CA SER A 135 8.24 -2.19 -5.29
C SER A 135 7.11 -2.35 -4.27
N LEU A 136 6.34 -3.44 -4.36
CA LEU A 136 5.31 -3.75 -3.37
C LEU A 136 5.93 -4.21 -2.05
N ILE A 137 7.01 -4.99 -2.08
CA ILE A 137 7.78 -5.39 -0.89
C ILE A 137 8.29 -4.16 -0.15
N GLU A 138 8.87 -3.18 -0.87
CA GLU A 138 9.33 -1.93 -0.26
C GLU A 138 8.20 -1.17 0.43
N ARG A 139 7.04 -1.06 -0.24
CA ARG A 139 5.86 -0.41 0.34
C ARG A 139 5.36 -1.12 1.59
N ALA A 140 5.49 -2.44 1.68
CA ALA A 140 5.06 -3.24 2.83
C ALA A 140 6.00 -3.17 4.05
N ARG A 141 7.12 -2.43 3.98
CA ARG A 141 7.98 -2.13 5.14
C ARG A 141 7.35 -1.07 6.03
N ILE A 142 6.25 -1.43 6.69
CA ILE A 142 5.41 -0.49 7.42
C ILE A 142 6.16 0.08 8.64
N ARG A 143 6.31 1.41 8.65
CA ARG A 143 6.83 2.19 9.77
C ARG A 143 5.87 3.34 10.07
N GLY A 144 5.04 3.15 11.08
CA GLY A 144 4.00 4.10 11.41
C GLY A 144 3.45 4.01 12.83
N SER A 145 2.43 4.79 13.05
CA SER A 145 1.63 4.82 14.27
C SER A 145 0.22 5.34 14.02
N MET A 146 -0.80 4.72 14.61
CA MET A 146 -2.17 5.23 14.50
C MET A 146 -2.34 6.56 15.24
N PHE A 147 -1.73 6.65 16.42
CA PHE A 147 -1.81 7.77 17.35
C PHE A 147 -0.46 7.98 18.00
N THR A 148 0.09 9.19 17.98
CA THR A 148 1.47 9.44 18.46
C THR A 148 1.51 10.21 19.77
N ALA A 149 1.77 11.52 19.73
CA ALA A 149 1.83 12.35 20.92
C ALA A 149 0.65 13.32 20.99
N ARG A 150 0.64 14.06 22.10
CA ARG A 150 -0.06 15.33 22.18
C ARG A 150 0.37 16.28 21.07
N PHE A 151 -0.60 16.81 20.34
CA PHE A 151 -0.39 17.72 19.21
C PHE A 151 -1.56 18.73 19.14
N PRO A 152 -1.29 20.03 18.86
CA PRO A 152 -2.30 21.07 18.88
C PRO A 152 -3.17 21.00 17.62
N MET A 153 -4.22 20.17 17.66
CA MET A 153 -5.22 20.02 16.60
C MET A 153 -6.56 20.55 17.09
N SER A 154 -7.37 21.03 16.17
CA SER A 154 -8.75 21.48 16.43
C SER A 154 -9.73 20.33 16.67
N LEU A 155 -9.47 19.14 16.11
CA LEU A 155 -10.26 17.92 16.28
C LEU A 155 -9.39 16.76 16.81
N GLY A 156 -10.03 15.77 17.44
CA GLY A 156 -9.35 14.60 18.00
C GLY A 156 -9.86 14.20 19.38
N PRO A 157 -9.29 13.13 19.95
CA PRO A 157 -9.57 12.75 21.33
C PRO A 157 -9.15 13.89 22.27
N ARG A 158 -10.17 14.42 22.96
CA ARG A 158 -10.15 15.59 23.87
C ARG A 158 -10.39 16.95 23.18
N PRO A 159 -11.52 17.11 22.47
CA PRO A 159 -11.86 18.39 21.85
C PRO A 159 -11.92 19.52 22.91
N GLY A 160 -11.31 20.66 22.60
CA GLY A 160 -11.27 21.83 23.48
C GLY A 160 -10.20 21.81 24.59
N GLN A 161 -9.33 20.78 24.63
CA GLN A 161 -8.16 20.77 25.51
C GLN A 161 -6.94 21.48 24.89
N PRO A 162 -5.94 21.90 25.69
CA PRO A 162 -4.72 22.58 25.19
C PRO A 162 -3.90 21.80 24.15
N SER A 163 -4.11 20.48 24.05
CA SER A 163 -3.51 19.60 23.03
C SER A 163 -4.38 18.36 22.82
N ASN A 164 -4.62 17.98 21.57
CA ASN A 164 -5.26 16.71 21.17
C ASN A 164 -4.20 15.61 21.00
N ILE A 165 -4.59 14.38 20.62
CA ILE A 165 -3.64 13.35 20.16
C ILE A 165 -3.48 13.47 18.65
N LEU A 166 -2.24 13.41 18.17
CA LEU A 166 -1.94 13.37 16.75
C LEU A 166 -2.49 12.08 16.15
N ALA A 167 -3.61 12.21 15.44
CA ALA A 167 -4.35 11.11 14.83
C ALA A 167 -4.41 11.30 13.31
N MET A 168 -3.80 10.39 12.55
CA MET A 168 -3.74 10.49 11.09
C MET A 168 -5.11 10.28 10.42
N VAL A 169 -6.00 9.53 11.07
CA VAL A 169 -7.41 9.37 10.63
C VAL A 169 -8.20 10.69 10.64
N ALA A 170 -7.76 11.69 11.41
CA ALA A 170 -8.46 12.97 11.53
C ALA A 170 -8.18 13.94 10.36
N MET A 171 -7.13 13.68 9.57
CA MET A 171 -6.64 14.62 8.54
C MET A 171 -7.71 15.13 7.58
N PRO A 172 -8.66 14.31 7.10
CA PRO A 172 -9.72 14.78 6.20
C PRO A 172 -10.63 15.87 6.77
N PHE A 173 -10.68 16.04 8.10
CA PHE A 173 -11.58 16.97 8.78
C PHE A 173 -10.92 18.27 9.22
N LEU A 174 -9.59 18.36 9.11
CA LEU A 174 -8.82 19.47 9.65
C LEU A 174 -8.57 20.56 8.61
N PRO A 175 -8.32 21.82 9.02
CA PRO A 175 -7.78 22.84 8.14
C PRO A 175 -6.43 22.42 7.54
N GLN A 176 -6.15 22.84 6.30
CA GLN A 176 -4.92 22.44 5.60
C GLN A 176 -3.64 22.79 6.37
N SER A 177 -3.60 23.93 7.05
CA SER A 177 -2.42 24.34 7.86
C SER A 177 -2.15 23.37 9.02
N GLU A 178 -3.20 22.85 9.66
CA GLU A 178 -3.07 21.83 10.71
C GLU A 178 -2.66 20.48 10.13
N GLN A 179 -3.19 20.10 8.95
CA GLN A 179 -2.77 18.89 8.24
C GLN A 179 -1.27 18.96 7.92
N ASP A 180 -0.80 20.07 7.34
CA ASP A 180 0.60 20.26 6.96
C ASP A 180 1.53 20.19 8.17
N ALA A 181 1.13 20.78 9.30
CA ALA A 181 1.88 20.70 10.56
C ALA A 181 1.88 19.27 11.12
N ALA A 182 0.74 18.56 11.07
CA ALA A 182 0.64 17.18 11.52
C ALA A 182 1.50 16.23 10.67
N PHE A 183 1.48 16.38 9.35
CA PHE A 183 2.35 15.62 8.44
C PHE A 183 3.82 15.83 8.76
N GLY A 184 4.26 17.08 8.94
CA GLY A 184 5.63 17.40 9.34
C GLY A 184 6.01 16.74 10.67
N ALA A 185 5.18 16.92 11.70
CA ALA A 185 5.42 16.31 13.01
C ALA A 185 5.46 14.78 12.95
N TYR A 186 4.66 14.14 12.10
CA TYR A 186 4.64 12.70 11.93
C TYR A 186 5.92 12.20 11.23
N LEU A 187 6.34 12.88 10.16
CA LEU A 187 7.56 12.59 9.42
C LEU A 187 8.83 12.86 10.24
N ASP A 188 8.84 13.87 11.12
CA ASP A 188 9.96 14.16 12.03
C ASP A 188 10.23 13.03 13.04
N ARG A 189 9.25 12.15 13.27
CA ARG A 189 9.43 10.91 14.05
C ARG A 189 10.06 9.78 13.24
N GLY A 190 10.26 10.00 11.94
CA GLY A 190 10.71 9.03 10.96
C GLY A 190 9.61 8.08 10.47
N TYR A 191 8.33 8.35 10.77
CA TYR A 191 7.23 7.54 10.27
C TYR A 191 6.97 7.80 8.79
N THR A 192 6.81 6.72 8.03
CA THR A 192 6.58 6.73 6.58
C THR A 192 5.20 6.23 6.20
N HIS A 193 4.48 5.61 7.15
CA HIS A 193 3.18 5.00 6.90
C HIS A 193 2.14 5.53 7.86
N ALA A 194 1.01 5.97 7.33
CA ALA A 194 -0.11 6.50 8.10
C ALA A 194 -1.40 5.77 7.75
N VAL A 195 -2.29 5.62 8.73
CA VAL A 195 -3.60 5.01 8.52
C VAL A 195 -4.57 6.01 7.91
N SER A 196 -5.45 5.51 7.05
CA SER A 196 -6.57 6.27 6.50
C SER A 196 -7.81 5.40 6.34
N GLY A 197 -8.98 6.04 6.30
CA GLY A 197 -10.25 5.36 6.16
C GLY A 197 -10.79 4.77 7.49
N PRO A 198 -11.96 4.11 7.46
CA PRO A 198 -12.86 4.00 6.30
C PRO A 198 -13.40 5.36 5.88
N ILE A 199 -13.79 5.47 4.61
CA ILE A 199 -14.34 6.73 4.06
C ILE A 199 -15.82 6.94 4.40
N VAL A 200 -16.45 5.93 4.98
CA VAL A 200 -17.78 6.00 5.56
C VAL A 200 -17.70 5.53 6.99
N ASP A 201 -18.05 6.42 7.91
CA ASP A 201 -18.16 6.15 9.34
C ASP A 201 -19.26 7.04 9.91
N PRO A 202 -20.51 6.53 9.97
CA PRO A 202 -21.63 7.28 10.52
C PRO A 202 -21.49 7.49 12.04
N GLY A 203 -20.64 6.72 12.71
CA GLY A 203 -20.38 6.83 14.14
C GLY A 203 -19.30 7.84 14.48
N GLY A 204 -18.52 8.33 13.50
CA GLY A 204 -17.45 9.30 13.71
C GLY A 204 -16.41 8.82 14.73
N ASN A 205 -16.04 7.54 14.68
CA ASN A 205 -15.15 6.85 15.60
C ASN A 205 -15.56 7.10 17.07
N HIS A 206 -16.69 6.52 17.48
CA HIS A 206 -17.28 6.72 18.80
C HIS A 206 -17.65 8.19 19.12
N GLY A 207 -18.04 8.95 18.10
CA GLY A 207 -18.48 10.34 18.20
C GLY A 207 -17.36 11.36 18.41
N ILE A 208 -16.11 10.97 18.17
CA ILE A 208 -14.92 11.80 18.39
C ILE A 208 -14.62 12.68 17.19
N TYR A 209 -14.89 12.17 16.00
CA TYR A 209 -14.83 12.89 14.75
C TYR A 209 -16.25 13.18 14.24
N PRO A 210 -16.42 14.17 13.36
CA PRO A 210 -17.65 14.30 12.60
C PRO A 210 -17.97 12.98 11.89
N PRO A 211 -19.23 12.54 11.85
CA PRO A 211 -19.64 11.45 10.98
C PRO A 211 -19.14 11.70 9.55
N SER A 212 -18.51 10.71 8.96
CA SER A 212 -17.95 10.83 7.61
C SER A 212 -18.73 10.01 6.60
N ASP A 213 -19.02 10.64 5.48
CA ASP A 213 -19.50 9.98 4.28
C ASP A 213 -18.85 10.67 3.07
N PHE A 214 -17.79 10.06 2.55
CA PHE A 214 -17.12 10.51 1.33
C PHE A 214 -17.54 9.69 0.10
N THR A 215 -18.74 9.09 0.07
CA THR A 215 -19.20 8.30 -1.10
C THR A 215 -19.53 9.17 -2.32
N GLN A 216 -19.82 10.45 -2.13
CA GLN A 216 -20.04 11.38 -3.23
C GLN A 216 -18.71 11.71 -3.91
N ALA A 217 -18.66 11.69 -5.25
CA ALA A 217 -17.42 11.84 -6.02
C ALA A 217 -16.59 13.08 -5.63
N ASP A 218 -17.22 14.24 -5.44
CA ASP A 218 -16.54 15.46 -5.01
C ASP A 218 -15.98 15.36 -3.59
N ALA A 219 -16.69 14.68 -2.70
CA ALA A 219 -16.24 14.45 -1.33
C ALA A 219 -15.06 13.47 -1.30
N PHE A 220 -15.12 12.40 -2.09
CA PHE A 220 -14.02 11.45 -2.24
C PHE A 220 -12.78 12.12 -2.85
N ASN A 221 -12.94 12.99 -3.85
CA ASN A 221 -11.81 13.73 -4.41
C ASN A 221 -11.16 14.66 -3.39
N ARG A 222 -11.93 15.36 -2.54
CA ARG A 222 -11.37 16.15 -1.43
C ARG A 222 -10.63 15.28 -0.41
N TYR A 223 -11.14 14.08 -0.12
CA TYR A 223 -10.45 13.11 0.71
C TYR A 223 -9.10 12.70 0.09
N LEU A 224 -9.06 12.43 -1.22
CA LEU A 224 -7.81 12.11 -1.91
C LEU A 224 -6.85 13.30 -1.99
N ASP A 225 -7.33 14.55 -2.06
CA ASP A 225 -6.44 15.72 -2.01
C ASP A 225 -5.63 15.74 -0.70
N VAL A 226 -6.22 15.31 0.42
CA VAL A 226 -5.55 15.20 1.71
C VAL A 226 -4.49 14.10 1.66
N LEU A 227 -4.84 12.93 1.12
CA LEU A 227 -3.91 11.82 0.99
C LEU A 227 -2.72 12.18 0.09
N GLU A 228 -2.97 12.83 -1.04
CA GLU A 228 -1.94 13.28 -1.98
C GLU A 228 -0.98 14.29 -1.34
N ARG A 229 -1.48 15.23 -0.52
CA ARG A 229 -0.62 16.12 0.26
C ARG A 229 0.29 15.36 1.22
N GLY A 230 -0.20 14.33 1.90
CA GLY A 230 0.67 13.48 2.71
C GLY A 230 1.70 12.73 1.85
N SER A 231 1.26 12.15 0.73
CA SER A 231 2.13 11.34 -0.14
C SER A 231 3.21 12.13 -0.85
N THR A 232 2.93 13.36 -1.28
CA THR A 232 3.95 14.28 -1.83
C THR A 232 5.04 14.64 -0.83
N ARG A 233 4.83 14.40 0.47
CA ARG A 233 5.82 14.57 1.54
C ARG A 233 6.52 13.25 1.94
N GLY A 234 6.19 12.15 1.27
CA GLY A 234 6.77 10.82 1.52
C GLY A 234 5.90 9.87 2.35
N LEU A 235 4.66 10.23 2.68
CA LEU A 235 3.76 9.31 3.41
C LEU A 235 3.12 8.28 2.48
N GLN A 236 3.03 7.04 2.97
CA GLN A 236 2.29 5.96 2.37
C GLN A 236 1.05 5.67 3.22
N TRP A 237 -0.07 5.41 2.56
CA TRP A 237 -1.35 5.21 3.25
C TRP A 237 -1.68 3.73 3.39
N ILE A 238 -1.94 3.31 4.63
CA ILE A 238 -2.57 2.03 4.96
C ILE A 238 -4.07 2.28 5.04
N HIS A 239 -4.76 1.92 3.97
CA HIS A 239 -6.16 2.30 3.79
C HIS A 239 -7.12 1.19 4.20
N PHE A 240 -7.93 1.45 5.21
CA PHE A 240 -9.00 0.58 5.65
C PHE A 240 -10.26 0.89 4.83
N VAL A 241 -10.75 -0.10 4.09
CA VAL A 241 -11.77 0.13 3.06
C VAL A 241 -13.19 0.00 3.61
N LYS A 242 -13.49 -1.18 4.16
CA LYS A 242 -14.84 -1.57 4.54
C LYS A 242 -15.27 -0.85 5.83
N PRO A 243 -16.42 -0.16 5.83
CA PRO A 243 -17.10 0.24 7.05
C PRO A 243 -17.55 -0.97 7.87
N ASP A 244 -17.47 -0.86 9.18
CA ASP A 244 -17.71 -1.93 10.15
C ASP A 244 -18.96 -2.77 9.87
N ASN A 245 -20.11 -2.13 9.61
CA ASN A 245 -21.40 -2.81 9.46
C ASN A 245 -21.80 -3.16 8.03
N TRP A 246 -20.93 -2.96 7.03
CA TRP A 246 -21.28 -3.20 5.63
C TRP A 246 -21.01 -4.63 5.18
N THR A 247 -21.81 -5.13 4.24
CA THR A 247 -21.61 -6.38 3.50
C THR A 247 -20.69 -6.16 2.29
N LEU A 248 -20.21 -7.24 1.67
CA LEU A 248 -19.41 -7.13 0.44
C LEU A 248 -20.21 -6.48 -0.70
N ASP A 249 -21.48 -6.82 -0.84
CA ASP A 249 -22.37 -6.25 -1.86
C ASP A 249 -22.53 -4.73 -1.70
N GLU A 250 -22.64 -4.24 -0.46
CA GLU A 250 -22.70 -2.80 -0.18
C GLU A 250 -21.38 -2.12 -0.50
N VAL A 251 -20.25 -2.72 -0.11
CA VAL A 251 -18.91 -2.20 -0.44
C VAL A 251 -18.68 -2.15 -1.96
N GLN A 252 -19.07 -3.20 -2.68
CA GLN A 252 -18.98 -3.26 -4.14
C GLN A 252 -19.84 -2.21 -4.82
N ARG A 253 -21.09 -2.07 -4.38
CA ARG A 253 -22.03 -1.13 -5.00
C ARG A 253 -21.61 0.32 -4.79
N GLU A 254 -21.22 0.68 -3.57
CA GLU A 254 -21.03 2.08 -3.18
C GLU A 254 -19.57 2.54 -3.30
N LEU A 255 -18.59 1.67 -3.03
CA LEU A 255 -17.18 2.09 -2.92
C LEU A 255 -16.31 1.65 -4.09
N GLU A 256 -16.61 0.53 -4.75
CA GLU A 256 -15.80 0.06 -5.89
C GLU A 256 -15.64 1.10 -7.01
N PRO A 257 -16.68 1.84 -7.44
CA PRO A 257 -16.52 2.87 -8.47
C PRO A 257 -15.52 3.97 -8.06
N LEU A 258 -15.50 4.32 -6.77
CA LEU A 258 -14.59 5.30 -6.20
C LEU A 258 -13.16 4.74 -6.09
N TYR A 259 -12.99 3.48 -5.72
CA TYR A 259 -11.65 2.91 -5.55
C TYR A 259 -11.02 2.49 -6.86
N ARG A 260 -11.79 1.98 -7.83
CA ARG A 260 -11.34 1.84 -9.22
C ARG A 260 -11.10 3.19 -9.86
N GLN A 261 -11.63 4.25 -9.23
CA GLN A 261 -11.39 5.56 -9.73
C GLN A 261 -9.90 5.72 -9.78
N PRO A 262 -9.51 6.43 -10.82
CA PRO A 262 -8.15 6.35 -11.15
C PRO A 262 -7.33 7.01 -9.96
N ARG A 263 -7.83 8.14 -9.40
CA ARG A 263 -7.46 8.80 -8.13
C ARG A 263 -6.69 7.98 -7.10
N ALA A 264 -7.40 6.93 -6.73
CA ALA A 264 -7.22 6.13 -5.55
C ALA A 264 -6.16 5.04 -5.77
N GLN A 265 -6.05 4.51 -6.99
CA GLN A 265 -5.09 3.45 -7.30
C GLN A 265 -3.63 3.90 -7.14
N GLU A 266 -3.36 5.20 -7.32
CA GLU A 266 -2.04 5.78 -7.09
C GLU A 266 -1.71 5.94 -5.60
N LEU A 267 -2.67 6.44 -4.83
CA LEU A 267 -2.47 6.83 -3.43
C LEU A 267 -2.58 5.65 -2.47
N LEU A 268 -3.42 4.66 -2.79
CA LEU A 268 -3.76 3.57 -1.88
C LEU A 268 -2.87 2.34 -2.13
N GLY A 269 -1.57 2.48 -1.86
CA GLY A 269 -0.58 1.41 -2.10
C GLY A 269 -0.64 0.24 -1.11
N LEU A 270 -1.28 0.43 0.05
CA LEU A 270 -1.51 -0.59 1.07
C LEU A 270 -2.98 -0.55 1.46
N VAL A 271 -3.67 -1.69 1.36
CA VAL A 271 -5.13 -1.75 1.52
C VAL A 271 -5.50 -2.88 2.45
N ILE A 272 -6.44 -2.63 3.36
CA ILE A 272 -7.09 -3.64 4.20
C ILE A 272 -8.57 -3.69 3.78
N PRO A 273 -8.93 -4.61 2.86
CA PRO A 273 -10.28 -4.67 2.28
C PRO A 273 -11.38 -4.86 3.31
N ALA A 274 -11.14 -5.71 4.32
CA ALA A 274 -12.13 -6.09 5.33
C ALA A 274 -12.27 -5.09 6.49
N GLY A 275 -11.56 -3.96 6.46
CA GLY A 275 -11.69 -2.91 7.49
C GLY A 275 -11.04 -3.28 8.83
N TRP A 276 -11.47 -2.60 9.90
CA TRP A 276 -10.81 -2.63 11.21
C TRP A 276 -11.10 -3.91 12.00
N GLU A 277 -12.37 -4.21 12.32
CA GLU A 277 -12.71 -5.35 13.19
C GLU A 277 -13.77 -6.28 12.56
N PRO A 278 -13.52 -6.88 11.38
CA PRO A 278 -14.49 -7.73 10.68
C PRO A 278 -15.03 -8.93 11.49
N GLY A 279 -14.28 -9.42 12.48
CA GLY A 279 -14.67 -10.55 13.34
C GLY A 279 -15.86 -10.25 14.25
N ARG A 280 -16.01 -9.01 14.72
CA ARG A 280 -17.16 -8.56 15.54
C ARG A 280 -18.48 -8.54 14.78
N PHE A 281 -18.42 -8.51 13.45
CA PHE A 281 -19.58 -8.36 12.56
C PHE A 281 -20.03 -9.67 11.90
N ARG A 282 -19.59 -10.83 12.43
CA ARG A 282 -20.05 -12.17 12.03
C ARG A 282 -19.75 -12.54 10.57
N LEU A 283 -18.66 -12.04 9.98
CA LEU A 283 -18.22 -12.50 8.67
C LEU A 283 -17.93 -14.01 8.71
N THR A 284 -18.50 -14.75 7.77
CA THR A 284 -18.16 -16.16 7.58
C THR A 284 -16.80 -16.29 6.93
N ASN A 285 -16.21 -17.48 6.97
CA ASN A 285 -14.95 -17.73 6.28
C ASN A 285 -15.03 -17.49 4.76
N ALA A 286 -16.19 -17.78 4.17
CA ALA A 286 -16.43 -17.51 2.75
C ALA A 286 -16.42 -15.99 2.47
N ASP A 287 -17.00 -15.19 3.38
CA ASP A 287 -17.00 -13.73 3.25
C ASP A 287 -15.57 -13.18 3.30
N TRP A 288 -14.72 -13.68 4.21
CA TRP A 288 -13.31 -13.31 4.26
C TRP A 288 -12.59 -13.57 2.93
N GLY A 289 -12.71 -14.78 2.38
CA GLY A 289 -12.14 -15.10 1.07
C GLY A 289 -12.69 -14.20 -0.05
N ALA A 290 -13.98 -13.87 -0.01
CA ALA A 290 -14.60 -13.01 -1.01
C ALA A 290 -14.10 -11.56 -0.92
N PHE A 291 -13.96 -11.00 0.28
CA PHE A 291 -13.43 -9.64 0.50
C PHE A 291 -11.99 -9.50 0.00
N PHE A 292 -11.12 -10.49 0.24
CA PHE A 292 -9.73 -10.38 -0.21
C PHE A 292 -9.55 -10.63 -1.70
N ARG A 293 -10.31 -11.56 -2.30
CA ARG A 293 -10.36 -11.69 -3.76
C ARG A 293 -10.84 -10.42 -4.43
N TRP A 294 -11.91 -9.82 -3.89
CA TRP A 294 -12.39 -8.52 -4.34
C TRP A 294 -11.33 -7.43 -4.18
N GLY A 295 -10.66 -7.37 -3.02
CA GLY A 295 -9.57 -6.43 -2.77
C GLY A 295 -8.44 -6.57 -3.78
N ARG A 296 -8.05 -7.79 -4.16
CA ARG A 296 -7.04 -8.03 -5.20
C ARG A 296 -7.47 -7.57 -6.59
N ASP A 297 -8.74 -7.72 -6.93
CA ASP A 297 -9.29 -7.30 -8.21
C ASP A 297 -9.47 -5.77 -8.32
N VAL A 298 -9.93 -5.13 -7.24
CA VAL A 298 -10.13 -3.67 -7.21
C VAL A 298 -8.82 -2.91 -7.04
N PHE A 299 -7.87 -3.47 -6.29
CA PHE A 299 -6.57 -2.85 -6.00
C PHE A 299 -5.41 -3.69 -6.54
N PRO A 300 -5.32 -3.86 -7.88
CA PRO A 300 -4.30 -4.71 -8.50
C PRO A 300 -2.87 -4.23 -8.22
N ASN A 301 -2.70 -2.94 -7.93
CA ASN A 301 -1.41 -2.28 -7.68
C ASN A 301 -1.07 -2.12 -6.19
N SER A 302 -1.87 -2.68 -5.28
CA SER A 302 -1.70 -2.51 -3.85
C SER A 302 -1.27 -3.80 -3.17
N ALA A 303 -0.47 -3.68 -2.11
CA ALA A 303 -0.29 -4.78 -1.19
C ALA A 303 -1.54 -4.89 -0.31
N ILE A 304 -2.12 -6.08 -0.29
CA ILE A 304 -3.36 -6.40 0.43
C ILE A 304 -3.03 -6.96 1.80
N GLY A 305 -3.52 -6.28 2.83
CA GLY A 305 -3.37 -6.65 4.22
C GLY A 305 -4.64 -7.26 4.81
N ILE A 306 -4.46 -8.11 5.80
CA ILE A 306 -5.51 -8.51 6.75
C ILE A 306 -5.28 -7.81 8.10
N HIS A 307 -6.36 -7.45 8.77
CA HIS A 307 -6.38 -7.03 10.16
C HIS A 307 -7.56 -7.75 10.82
N MET A 308 -7.35 -8.22 12.05
CA MET A 308 -8.29 -9.07 12.79
C MET A 308 -8.32 -8.60 14.22
N ASP A 309 -9.43 -8.89 14.91
CA ASP A 309 -9.56 -8.74 16.35
C ASP A 309 -8.34 -9.30 17.10
N PRO A 310 -8.00 -8.77 18.28
CA PRO A 310 -6.84 -9.20 19.03
C PRO A 310 -6.97 -10.69 19.41
N ASP A 311 -5.81 -11.34 19.54
CA ASP A 311 -5.69 -12.70 20.04
C ASP A 311 -6.40 -13.76 19.18
N GLN A 312 -6.61 -13.48 17.88
CA GLN A 312 -7.04 -14.46 16.87
C GLN A 312 -5.85 -15.10 16.14
N ASP A 313 -5.97 -16.39 15.82
CA ASP A 313 -4.94 -17.17 15.13
C ASP A 313 -5.34 -17.56 13.68
N ALA A 314 -6.58 -17.28 13.27
CA ALA A 314 -7.04 -17.46 11.89
C ALA A 314 -8.22 -16.54 11.54
N PRO A 315 -8.43 -16.23 10.25
CA PRO A 315 -9.63 -15.53 9.79
C PRO A 315 -10.92 -16.27 10.20
N ALA A 316 -11.95 -15.50 10.58
CA ALA A 316 -13.26 -15.98 11.07
C ALA A 316 -13.32 -16.49 12.52
N GLY A 317 -12.23 -16.35 13.29
CA GLY A 317 -12.24 -16.41 14.75
C GLY A 317 -12.46 -17.81 15.34
N GLY A 318 -11.36 -18.49 15.67
CA GLY A 318 -11.30 -19.38 16.82
C GLY A 318 -10.66 -20.74 16.55
N ASP A 319 -9.81 -21.15 17.51
CA ASP A 319 -9.47 -22.53 17.84
C ASP A 319 -10.54 -23.51 17.36
N ASP A 320 -10.24 -24.24 16.29
CA ASP A 320 -10.80 -25.49 15.75
C ASP A 320 -12.34 -25.77 15.79
N ASP A 321 -13.19 -24.98 16.42
CA ASP A 321 -14.58 -25.37 16.65
C ASP A 321 -15.56 -24.23 16.97
N LYS A 322 -15.76 -23.28 16.05
CA LYS A 322 -17.05 -22.57 15.92
C LYS A 322 -17.40 -22.31 14.45
N ARG A 323 -18.25 -23.20 13.90
CA ARG A 323 -18.90 -23.18 12.56
C ARG A 323 -18.20 -23.91 11.40
N GLY A 324 -17.58 -25.05 11.69
CA GLY A 324 -17.37 -26.11 10.69
C GLY A 324 -16.30 -25.85 9.62
N ILE A 325 -15.38 -24.90 9.86
CA ILE A 325 -14.22 -24.64 9.02
C ILE A 325 -13.01 -24.53 9.96
N ASN A 326 -11.99 -25.36 9.76
CA ASN A 326 -10.77 -25.33 10.57
C ASN A 326 -9.82 -24.21 10.10
N ASN A 327 -8.83 -23.87 10.92
CA ASN A 327 -7.85 -22.82 10.63
C ASN A 327 -7.13 -23.02 9.30
N ALA A 328 -6.89 -24.28 8.91
CA ALA A 328 -6.26 -24.61 7.63
C ALA A 328 -7.11 -24.13 6.43
N GLN A 329 -8.40 -24.42 6.46
CA GLN A 329 -9.32 -24.01 5.39
C GLN A 329 -9.53 -22.49 5.41
N ALA A 330 -9.49 -21.86 6.58
CA ALA A 330 -9.54 -20.41 6.70
C ALA A 330 -8.37 -19.72 6.00
N TRP A 331 -7.15 -20.16 6.30
CA TRP A 331 -5.96 -19.65 5.63
C TRP A 331 -5.97 -19.97 4.14
N ALA A 332 -6.34 -21.19 3.73
CA ALA A 332 -6.42 -21.57 2.32
C ALA A 332 -7.31 -20.64 1.49
N ASN A 333 -8.37 -20.08 2.08
CA ASN A 333 -9.33 -19.22 1.39
C ASN A 333 -8.86 -17.78 1.14
N VAL A 334 -7.84 -17.32 1.89
CA VAL A 334 -7.37 -15.92 1.83
C VAL A 334 -5.92 -15.79 1.40
N THR A 335 -5.09 -16.81 1.63
CA THR A 335 -3.63 -16.72 1.52
C THR A 335 -3.14 -16.24 0.15
N GLY A 336 -3.75 -16.73 -0.93
CA GLY A 336 -3.36 -16.36 -2.30
C GLY A 336 -3.54 -14.88 -2.61
N ASP A 337 -4.35 -14.19 -1.81
CA ASP A 337 -4.72 -12.78 -1.98
C ASP A 337 -4.04 -11.85 -0.96
N LEU A 338 -3.38 -12.41 0.07
CA LEU A 338 -2.79 -11.66 1.16
C LEU A 338 -1.29 -11.45 0.99
N HIS A 339 -0.83 -10.26 1.38
CA HIS A 339 0.58 -9.87 1.39
C HIS A 339 1.10 -9.72 2.83
N PHE A 340 0.30 -9.13 3.71
CA PHE A 340 0.69 -8.91 5.09
C PHE A 340 -0.48 -9.06 6.06
N TRP A 341 -0.16 -9.28 7.33
CA TRP A 341 -1.10 -9.22 8.43
C TRP A 341 -0.62 -8.14 9.40
N LEU A 342 -1.49 -7.16 9.63
CA LEU A 342 -1.37 -6.19 10.70
C LEU A 342 -1.95 -6.79 11.99
N VAL A 343 -1.08 -7.30 12.87
CA VAL A 343 -1.44 -8.10 14.06
C VAL A 343 -1.79 -7.21 15.23
N GLN A 344 -3.07 -7.14 15.61
CA GLN A 344 -3.58 -6.45 16.80
C GLN A 344 -3.20 -7.19 18.09
N ASN A 345 -2.90 -6.45 19.17
CA ASN A 345 -2.60 -7.03 20.48
C ASN A 345 -3.29 -6.27 21.62
N ALA A 346 -4.10 -6.95 22.43
CA ALA A 346 -4.88 -6.30 23.48
C ALA A 346 -4.21 -6.25 24.87
N GLY A 347 -3.18 -7.08 25.11
CA GLY A 347 -2.66 -7.27 26.48
C GLY A 347 -2.09 -6.02 27.15
N TYR A 348 -1.44 -5.11 26.38
CA TYR A 348 -0.99 -3.83 26.91
C TYR A 348 -2.15 -2.85 27.07
N THR A 349 -2.99 -2.70 26.03
CA THR A 349 -4.07 -1.71 26.01
C THR A 349 -5.12 -1.92 27.10
N GLN A 350 -5.33 -3.17 27.52
CA GLN A 350 -6.25 -3.53 28.60
C GLN A 350 -5.59 -3.58 29.99
N GLY A 351 -4.26 -3.57 30.08
CA GLY A 351 -3.50 -3.71 31.32
C GLY A 351 -3.69 -2.55 32.31
N PRO A 352 -3.28 -2.65 33.58
CA PRO A 352 -3.53 -1.61 34.58
C PRO A 352 -2.50 -0.46 34.60
N SER A 353 -1.47 -0.51 33.74
CA SER A 353 -0.26 0.31 33.87
C SER A 353 0.21 0.89 32.53
N PRO A 354 0.68 2.16 32.49
CA PRO A 354 1.26 2.79 31.30
C PRO A 354 2.63 2.22 30.89
N ILE A 355 3.09 1.18 31.60
CA ILE A 355 4.28 0.39 31.28
C ILE A 355 3.82 -1.06 31.13
N ALA A 356 4.15 -1.66 30.00
CA ALA A 356 3.79 -3.03 29.69
C ALA A 356 4.47 -4.02 30.65
N THR A 357 3.73 -5.05 31.07
CA THR A 357 4.26 -6.04 32.00
C THR A 357 5.34 -6.89 31.32
N PRO A 358 6.32 -7.43 32.06
CA PRO A 358 7.32 -8.33 31.48
C PRO A 358 6.72 -9.56 30.81
N GLU A 359 5.58 -10.05 31.29
CA GLU A 359 4.85 -11.16 30.69
C GLU A 359 4.24 -10.79 29.34
N PHE A 360 3.55 -9.64 29.26
CA PHE A 360 3.05 -9.15 27.99
C PHE A 360 4.18 -8.97 26.98
N VAL A 361 5.27 -8.31 27.39
CA VAL A 361 6.41 -8.05 26.48
C VAL A 361 6.93 -9.35 25.90
N ARG A 362 7.12 -10.39 26.72
CA ARG A 362 7.56 -11.71 26.22
C ARG A 362 6.56 -12.30 25.22
N ASN A 363 5.29 -12.42 25.61
CA ASN A 363 4.26 -13.04 24.77
C ASN A 363 4.06 -12.28 23.45
N PHE A 364 4.10 -10.94 23.50
CA PHE A 364 4.04 -10.07 22.34
C PHE A 364 5.23 -10.30 21.40
N THR A 365 6.46 -10.25 21.91
CA THR A 365 7.66 -10.45 21.07
C THR A 365 7.76 -11.87 20.52
N ASP A 366 7.30 -12.86 21.29
CA ASP A 366 7.37 -14.28 20.89
C ASP A 366 6.57 -14.53 19.61
N GLN A 367 5.47 -13.82 19.36
CA GLN A 367 4.67 -13.94 18.13
C GLN A 367 5.47 -13.71 16.84
N PHE A 368 6.48 -12.85 16.89
CA PHE A 368 7.28 -12.46 15.73
C PHE A 368 8.57 -13.27 15.59
N ASN A 369 8.91 -14.08 16.60
CA ASN A 369 10.16 -14.82 16.63
C ASN A 369 10.02 -16.21 16.02
N VAL A 370 10.66 -16.41 14.87
CA VAL A 370 10.67 -17.70 14.15
C VAL A 370 11.27 -18.86 14.96
N ARG A 371 12.07 -18.57 15.99
CA ARG A 371 12.70 -19.60 16.85
C ARG A 371 11.77 -20.05 17.98
N VAL A 372 10.67 -19.34 18.22
CA VAL A 372 9.67 -19.73 19.22
C VAL A 372 8.64 -20.62 18.53
N ARG A 373 8.66 -21.91 18.85
CA ARG A 373 7.71 -22.88 18.30
C ARG A 373 6.28 -22.45 18.64
N GLY A 374 5.43 -22.33 17.62
CA GLY A 374 4.04 -21.90 17.79
C GLY A 374 3.83 -20.41 17.66
N SER A 375 4.86 -19.60 17.41
CA SER A 375 4.67 -18.19 17.08
C SER A 375 4.01 -18.01 15.71
N LEU A 376 3.45 -16.83 15.44
CA LEU A 376 2.89 -16.50 14.12
C LEU A 376 3.98 -16.63 13.04
N LYS A 377 5.17 -16.08 13.32
CA LYS A 377 6.31 -16.13 12.39
C LYS A 377 6.78 -17.56 12.12
N ASP A 378 6.91 -18.39 13.15
CA ASP A 378 7.28 -19.80 13.02
C ASP A 378 6.25 -20.57 12.17
N ARG A 379 4.96 -20.37 12.41
CA ARG A 379 3.89 -21.04 11.66
C ARG A 379 3.88 -20.67 10.18
N PHE A 380 4.01 -19.40 9.85
CA PHE A 380 4.08 -18.97 8.43
C PHE A 380 5.37 -19.40 7.75
N VAL A 381 6.50 -19.41 8.44
CA VAL A 381 7.78 -19.83 7.83
C VAL A 381 7.84 -21.34 7.63
N ASN A 382 7.41 -22.12 8.63
CA ASN A 382 7.61 -23.57 8.66
C ASN A 382 6.39 -24.40 8.23
N GLY A 383 5.21 -23.79 8.06
CA GLY A 383 4.06 -24.41 7.40
C GLY A 383 3.53 -25.66 8.08
N TYR A 384 2.86 -25.52 9.21
CA TYR A 384 2.23 -26.63 9.93
C TYR A 384 0.89 -26.20 10.55
N ALA A 385 0.08 -27.16 10.99
CA ALA A 385 -1.26 -26.89 11.54
C ALA A 385 -2.15 -26.04 10.60
N GLY A 386 -2.00 -26.22 9.28
CA GLY A 386 -2.80 -25.49 8.29
C GLY A 386 -2.28 -24.11 7.89
N TRP A 387 -1.14 -23.69 8.44
CA TRP A 387 -0.57 -22.38 8.14
C TRP A 387 0.16 -22.37 6.78
N PRO A 388 -0.02 -21.31 5.99
CA PRO A 388 0.56 -21.22 4.66
C PRO A 388 2.02 -20.79 4.72
N THR A 389 2.83 -21.26 3.77
CA THR A 389 4.22 -20.82 3.56
C THR A 389 4.40 -19.94 2.33
N SER A 390 3.32 -19.74 1.60
CA SER A 390 3.25 -18.88 0.42
C SER A 390 2.18 -17.82 0.64
N SER A 391 2.17 -16.79 -0.19
CA SER A 391 1.23 -15.69 -0.10
C SER A 391 1.10 -15.05 -1.49
N ALA A 392 0.44 -13.90 -1.59
CA ALA A 392 0.40 -13.11 -2.83
C ALA A 392 1.79 -12.64 -3.30
N TRP A 393 2.82 -12.72 -2.44
CA TRP A 393 4.23 -12.50 -2.83
C TRP A 393 4.80 -13.59 -3.73
N GLY A 394 4.20 -14.79 -3.72
CA GLY A 394 4.61 -15.93 -4.53
C GLY A 394 4.95 -17.19 -3.73
N PRO A 395 5.33 -18.27 -4.44
CA PRO A 395 5.67 -19.55 -3.81
C PRO A 395 6.84 -19.43 -2.83
N GLY A 396 6.66 -19.97 -1.62
CA GLY A 396 7.67 -19.95 -0.56
C GLY A 396 7.93 -18.57 0.06
N GLN A 397 7.10 -17.58 -0.26
CA GLN A 397 7.13 -16.25 0.34
C GLN A 397 5.95 -16.12 1.31
N PRO A 398 6.17 -16.28 2.63
CA PRO A 398 5.08 -16.23 3.61
C PRO A 398 4.48 -14.82 3.73
N ILE A 399 3.28 -14.77 4.31
CA ILE A 399 2.63 -13.51 4.70
C ILE A 399 3.56 -12.74 5.66
N LYS A 400 3.71 -11.44 5.44
CA LYS A 400 4.47 -10.55 6.33
C LYS A 400 3.69 -10.31 7.61
N VAL A 401 4.33 -10.46 8.77
CA VAL A 401 3.72 -10.32 10.09
C VAL A 401 4.16 -8.98 10.69
N ILE A 402 3.24 -8.03 10.76
CA ILE A 402 3.50 -6.63 11.14
C ILE A 402 2.85 -6.37 12.50
N ALA A 403 3.59 -5.81 13.44
CA ALA A 403 3.06 -5.48 14.77
C ALA A 403 2.16 -4.25 14.67
N GLY A 404 0.84 -4.40 14.84
CA GLY A 404 -0.12 -3.31 14.72
C GLY A 404 -0.98 -3.16 15.97
N GLU A 405 -1.53 -1.97 16.17
CA GLU A 405 -2.61 -1.72 17.16
C GLU A 405 -2.37 -2.39 18.54
N TYR A 406 -1.13 -2.34 19.01
CA TYR A 406 -0.73 -2.88 20.31
C TYR A 406 -0.73 -1.81 21.40
N ALA A 407 -0.76 -0.53 21.04
CA ALA A 407 -0.79 0.63 21.94
C ALA A 407 -1.89 1.64 21.58
N ALA A 408 -2.45 1.60 20.36
CA ALA A 408 -3.40 2.58 19.84
C ALA A 408 -4.52 2.94 20.81
N PHE A 409 -5.20 1.93 21.38
CA PHE A 409 -6.27 2.15 22.35
C PHE A 409 -5.77 2.83 23.63
N ALA A 410 -4.62 2.43 24.15
CA ALA A 410 -4.05 3.02 25.37
C ALA A 410 -3.61 4.47 25.15
N ASP A 411 -2.92 4.74 24.04
CA ASP A 411 -2.47 6.08 23.69
C ASP A 411 -3.70 6.99 23.53
N PHE A 412 -4.72 6.49 22.83
CA PHE A 412 -5.94 7.23 22.53
C PHE A 412 -6.85 7.49 23.74
N TRP A 413 -7.23 6.43 24.48
CA TRP A 413 -8.24 6.50 25.54
C TRP A 413 -7.67 6.78 26.93
N ARG A 414 -6.41 6.44 27.16
CA ARG A 414 -5.78 6.51 28.48
C ARG A 414 -4.66 7.55 28.55
N ASP A 415 -4.33 8.19 27.43
CA ASP A 415 -3.27 9.19 27.34
C ASP A 415 -1.93 8.64 27.86
N TRP A 416 -1.68 7.37 27.53
CA TRP A 416 -0.44 6.70 27.86
C TRP A 416 0.73 7.23 27.00
N PRO A 417 1.98 7.10 27.49
CA PRO A 417 3.11 7.76 26.86
C PRO A 417 3.54 7.05 25.57
N GLU A 418 3.67 7.82 24.48
CA GLU A 418 4.18 7.36 23.17
C GLU A 418 5.53 6.62 23.28
N SER A 419 6.35 6.94 24.29
CA SER A 419 7.64 6.27 24.51
C SER A 419 7.50 4.77 24.72
N GLU A 420 6.42 4.32 25.35
CA GLU A 420 6.19 2.89 25.58
C GLU A 420 5.73 2.19 24.30
N ALA A 421 4.85 2.83 23.50
CA ALA A 421 4.47 2.34 22.18
C ALA A 421 5.71 2.17 21.28
N ARG A 422 6.58 3.18 21.23
CA ARG A 422 7.85 3.11 20.49
C ARG A 422 8.77 1.98 20.96
N ARG A 423 8.89 1.79 22.28
CA ARG A 423 9.69 0.70 22.85
C ARG A 423 9.15 -0.67 22.43
N LEU A 424 7.83 -0.84 22.41
CA LEU A 424 7.19 -2.08 21.97
C LEU A 424 7.43 -2.35 20.49
N GLY A 425 7.28 -1.35 19.61
CA GLY A 425 7.60 -1.54 18.18
C GLY A 425 9.07 -1.88 17.92
N ASP A 426 10.00 -1.25 18.64
CA ASP A 426 11.43 -1.58 18.54
C ASP A 426 11.71 -3.04 18.98
N LEU A 427 11.04 -3.50 20.03
CA LEU A 427 11.13 -4.90 20.48
C LEU A 427 10.49 -5.87 19.49
N ALA A 428 9.39 -5.51 18.83
CA ALA A 428 8.77 -6.34 17.81
C ALA A 428 9.72 -6.55 16.61
N ILE A 429 10.36 -5.48 16.13
CA ILE A 429 11.35 -5.58 15.06
C ILE A 429 12.56 -6.43 15.49
N ALA A 430 13.08 -6.21 16.70
CA ALA A 430 14.18 -7.01 17.24
C ALA A 430 13.83 -8.51 17.34
N ALA A 431 12.54 -8.83 17.54
CA ALA A 431 12.04 -10.20 17.60
C ALA A 431 11.80 -10.83 16.22
N GLY A 432 11.71 -10.03 15.14
CA GLY A 432 11.54 -10.51 13.77
C GLY A 432 10.26 -10.06 13.06
N ALA A 433 9.55 -9.05 13.58
CA ALA A 433 8.41 -8.45 12.89
C ALA A 433 8.85 -7.83 11.56
N ASP A 434 7.98 -7.87 10.55
CA ASP A 434 8.23 -7.29 9.23
C ASP A 434 7.89 -5.78 9.15
N GLY A 435 7.46 -5.18 10.26
CA GLY A 435 7.08 -3.77 10.37
C GLY A 435 6.36 -3.48 11.69
N TYR A 436 6.03 -2.20 11.91
CA TYR A 436 5.22 -1.76 13.04
C TYR A 436 4.27 -0.60 12.72
N LEU A 437 3.11 -0.61 13.38
CA LEU A 437 2.10 0.43 13.36
C LEU A 437 1.57 0.64 14.79
N ASP A 438 2.22 1.56 15.51
CA ASP A 438 1.78 2.23 16.75
C ASP A 438 2.94 2.98 17.41
N GLY A 439 4.16 2.70 16.98
CA GLY A 439 5.32 3.50 17.27
C GLY A 439 6.58 2.67 17.18
N GLY A 440 7.68 3.30 16.78
CA GLY A 440 9.00 2.69 16.78
C GLY A 440 10.02 3.71 16.33
N THR A 441 11.29 3.40 16.55
CA THR A 441 12.42 4.26 16.20
C THR A 441 13.39 3.57 15.24
N VAL A 442 13.40 2.24 15.23
CA VAL A 442 14.28 1.45 14.36
C VAL A 442 13.79 1.37 12.92
N ALA A 443 14.73 1.15 12.01
CA ALA A 443 14.44 0.84 10.61
C ALA A 443 13.75 -0.52 10.47
N VAL A 444 12.93 -0.66 9.44
CA VAL A 444 12.25 -1.92 9.10
C VAL A 444 13.09 -2.67 8.05
N PRO A 445 13.37 -3.97 8.25
CA PRO A 445 14.26 -4.76 7.38
C PRO A 445 13.71 -5.04 5.97
#